data_AF-A0A1H8S309-F1
#
_entry.id   AF-A0A1H8S309-F1
#
_cell.length_a   1.000
_cell.length_b   1.000
_cell.length_c   1.000
_cell.angle_alpha   90.00
_cell.angle_beta   90.00
_cell.angle_gamma   90.00
#
_symmetry.space_group_name_H-M   'P 1'
#
loop_
_entity.id
_entity.type
_entity.pdbx_description
1 polymer ?
#
loop_
_entity_poly.entity_id
_entity_poly.type
_entity_poly.pdbx_seq_one_letter_code
_entity_poly.pdbx_strand_id
1 'polypeptide(L)' 'MFASFAELRRLYGRLPTEFTAEDVGRSGLTGGRRHMLVRHLAEHPAFGCELVSRQPLTARKTEAEKEQPMPAD' A
#
# COMPACT_ATOMS: atom_id res chain seq x y z
N MET A 1 -1.53 -15.51 0.40
CA MET A 1 -2.34 -15.15 -0.78
C MET A 1 -3.54 -14.44 -0.20
N PHE A 2 -3.79 -13.17 -0.55
CA PHE A 2 -5.04 -12.55 -0.11
C PHE A 2 -6.18 -13.31 -0.78
N ALA A 3 -7.20 -13.66 0.00
CA ALA A 3 -8.37 -14.34 -0.53
C ALA A 3 -9.22 -13.39 -1.38
N SER A 4 -8.98 -12.07 -1.29
CA SER A 4 -9.68 -11.08 -2.11
C SER A 4 -8.95 -9.73 -2.20
N PHE A 5 -9.33 -8.95 -3.22
CA PHE A 5 -8.93 -7.55 -3.37
C PHE A 5 -9.36 -6.69 -2.16
N ALA A 6 -10.49 -7.02 -1.54
CA ALA A 6 -10.98 -6.33 -0.35
C ALA A 6 -10.05 -6.48 0.86
N GLU A 7 -9.46 -7.66 1.06
CA GLU A 7 -8.46 -7.86 2.12
C GLU A 7 -7.20 -7.04 1.86
N LEU A 8 -6.75 -6.98 0.60
CA LEU A 8 -5.59 -6.17 0.22
C LEU A 8 -5.84 -4.67 0.46
N ARG A 9 -7.04 -4.17 0.14
CA ARG A 9 -7.44 -2.78 0.40
C ARG A 9 -7.55 -2.46 1.89
N ARG A 10 -8.04 -3.39 2.71
CA ARG A 10 -8.05 -3.27 4.17
C ARG A 10 -6.64 -3.26 4.76
N LEU A 11 -5.74 -4.11 4.25
CA LEU A 11 -4.33 -4.09 4.65
C LEU A 11 -3.72 -2.72 4.32
N TYR A 12 -3.85 -2.27 3.07
CA TYR A 12 -3.32 -0.99 2.62
C TYR A 12 -3.80 0.18 3.49
N GLY A 13 -5.08 0.21 3.84
CA GLY A 13 -5.65 1.23 4.72
C GLY A 13 -5.00 1.28 6.12
N ARG A 14 -4.48 0.16 6.63
CA ARG A 14 -3.82 0.09 7.95
C ARG A 14 -2.33 0.40 7.91
N LEU A 15 -1.71 0.40 6.73
CA LEU A 15 -0.28 0.69 6.61
C LEU A 15 0.01 2.16 6.95
N PRO A 16 1.19 2.47 7.51
CA PRO A 16 1.65 3.85 7.65
C PRO A 16 1.77 4.56 6.30
N THR A 17 1.93 5.89 6.32
CA THR A 17 2.13 6.70 5.11
C THR A 17 3.34 6.24 4.31
N GLU A 18 4.43 5.89 5.00
CA GLU A 18 5.59 5.23 4.40
C GLU A 18 5.69 3.83 5.00
N PHE A 19 5.75 2.81 4.16
CA PHE A 19 5.71 1.42 4.60
C PHE A 19 6.69 0.55 3.82
N THR A 20 7.15 -0.48 4.51
CA THR A 20 8.13 -1.45 4.01
C THR A 20 7.54 -2.85 3.96
N ALA A 21 8.36 -3.78 3.47
CA ALA A 21 8.11 -5.21 3.54
C ALA A 21 7.81 -5.70 4.98
N GLU A 22 8.36 -5.07 6.00
CA GLU A 22 8.14 -5.47 7.40
C GLU A 22 6.75 -5.06 7.90
N ASP A 23 6.29 -3.87 7.52
CA ASP A 23 4.96 -3.37 7.87
C ASP A 23 3.84 -4.24 7.26
N VAL A 24 4.05 -4.70 6.03
CA VAL A 24 3.19 -5.67 5.35
C VAL A 24 3.22 -7.04 6.04
N GLY A 25 4.38 -7.45 6.59
CA GLY A 25 4.56 -8.75 7.24
C GLY A 25 3.77 -8.93 8.53
N ARG A 26 3.42 -7.82 9.22
CA ARG A 26 2.63 -7.84 10.46
C ARG A 26 1.21 -8.41 10.31
N SER A 27 0.76 -8.64 9.07
CA SER A 27 -0.52 -9.32 8.77
C SER A 27 -0.41 -10.86 8.65
N GLY A 28 0.72 -11.47 9.02
CA GLY A 28 0.95 -12.92 8.91
C GLY A 28 1.60 -13.37 7.59
N LEU A 29 2.16 -12.43 6.82
CA LEU A 29 2.85 -12.70 5.57
C LEU A 29 4.36 -12.85 5.80
N THR A 30 4.94 -13.93 5.28
CA THR A 30 6.35 -14.25 5.50
C THR A 30 7.16 -14.29 4.19
N GLY A 31 8.48 -14.09 4.32
CA GLY A 31 9.45 -14.29 3.23
C GLY A 31 9.29 -13.34 2.04
N GLY A 32 9.63 -13.79 0.84
CA GLY A 32 9.63 -12.98 -0.40
C GLY A 32 8.28 -12.36 -0.77
N ARG A 33 7.16 -12.93 -0.29
CA ARG A 33 5.80 -12.45 -0.60
C ARG A 33 5.54 -11.02 -0.13
N ARG A 34 6.12 -10.62 1.00
CA ARG A 34 5.96 -9.25 1.52
C ARG A 34 6.55 -8.20 0.59
N HIS A 35 7.70 -8.50 -0.04
CA HIS A 35 8.35 -7.60 -1.00
C HIS A 35 7.56 -7.50 -2.30
N MET A 36 7.04 -8.63 -2.79
CA MET A 36 6.16 -8.63 -3.97
C MET A 36 4.93 -7.76 -3.75
N LEU A 37 4.38 -7.74 -2.53
CA LEU A 37 3.21 -6.93 -2.21
C LEU A 37 3.50 -5.43 -2.15
N VAL A 38 4.62 -5.02 -1.56
CA VAL A 38 5.01 -3.59 -1.57
C VAL A 38 5.10 -3.09 -3.01
N ARG A 39 5.72 -3.88 -3.89
CA ARG A 39 5.82 -3.56 -5.31
C ARG A 39 4.46 -3.57 -6.01
N HIS A 40 3.64 -4.60 -5.78
CA HIS A 40 2.31 -4.70 -6.37
C HIS A 40 1.41 -3.53 -6.00
N LEU A 41 1.44 -3.09 -4.74
CA LEU A 41 0.69 -1.92 -4.29
C LEU A 41 1.13 -0.65 -5.04
N ALA A 42 2.44 -0.44 -5.18
CA ALA A 42 2.97 0.74 -5.87
C ALA A 42 2.78 0.72 -7.41
N GLU A 43 2.61 -0.46 -8.02
CA GLU A 43 2.39 -0.61 -9.46
C GLU A 43 0.90 -0.57 -9.83
N HIS A 44 0.00 -0.80 -8.87
CA HIS A 44 -1.41 -0.99 -9.15
C HIS A 44 -2.20 0.32 -8.95
N PRO A 45 -2.89 0.84 -9.99
CA PRO A 45 -3.50 2.18 -9.97
C PRO A 45 -4.60 2.38 -8.93
N ALA A 46 -5.24 1.30 -8.48
CA ALA A 46 -6.22 1.36 -7.39
C ALA A 46 -5.61 1.64 -6.00
N PHE A 47 -4.29 1.69 -5.86
CA PHE A 47 -3.60 2.08 -4.63
C PHE A 47 -2.79 3.34 -4.90
N GLY A 48 -3.15 4.43 -4.22
CA GLY A 48 -2.44 5.70 -4.32
C GLY A 48 -1.12 5.67 -3.57
N CYS A 49 -0.13 4.94 -4.06
CA CYS A 49 1.23 4.91 -3.51
C CYS A 49 2.27 4.65 -4.59
N GLU A 50 3.51 5.00 -4.30
CA GLU A 50 4.64 4.84 -5.22
C GLU A 50 5.89 4.31 -4.49
N LEU A 51 6.82 3.70 -5.24
CA LEU A 51 8.10 3.28 -4.68
C LEU A 51 9.03 4.48 -4.55
N VAL A 52 9.43 4.79 -3.30
CA VAL A 52 10.34 5.88 -2.98
C VAL A 52 11.76 5.41 -2.66
N SER A 53 11.92 4.12 -2.32
CA SER A 53 13.25 3.51 -2.16
C SER A 53 13.24 2.04 -2.56
N ARG A 54 14.37 1.58 -3.10
CA ARG A 54 14.59 0.18 -3.50
C ARG A 54 15.27 -0.65 -2.42
N GLN A 55 16.03 -0.02 -1.52
CA GLN A 55 16.78 -0.69 -0.44
C GLN A 55 16.83 0.21 0.81
N PRO A 56 16.04 -0.09 1.85
CA PRO A 56 14.99 -1.11 1.89
C PRO A 56 13.86 -0.79 0.89
N LEU A 57 13.17 -1.82 0.39
CA LEU A 57 12.03 -1.64 -0.51
C LEU A 57 10.90 -0.91 0.25
N THR A 58 10.68 0.35 -0.14
CA THR A 58 9.82 1.28 0.58
C THR A 58 8.84 1.93 -0.38
N ALA A 59 7.56 1.90 -0.01
CA ALA A 59 6.50 2.60 -0.71
C ALA A 59 5.96 3.73 0.16
N ARG A 60 5.52 4.81 -0.49
CA ARG A 60 4.88 5.96 0.14
C ARG A 60 3.51 6.15 -0.44
N LYS A 61 2.50 6.28 0.43
CA LYS A 61 1.16 6.70 0.04
C LYS A 61 1.24 8.11 -0.54
N THR A 62 0.75 8.28 -1.76
CA THR A 62 0.51 9.59 -2.33
C THR A 62 -0.77 10.09 -1.67
N GLU A 63 -0.74 11.29 -1.10
CA GLU A 63 -1.92 11.97 -0.55
C GLU A 63 -2.84 12.40 -1.71
N ALA A 64 -3.33 11.46 -2.51
CA ALA A 64 -4.27 11.73 -3.59
C ALA A 64 -5.72 11.89 -3.08
N GLU A 65 -5.96 11.72 -1.78
CA GLU A 65 -7.27 11.90 -1.16
C GLU A 65 -7.17 12.67 0.17
N LYS A 66 -6.75 13.94 0.08
CA LYS A 66 -7.40 14.99 0.88
C LYS A 66 -7.91 16.02 -0.11
N GLU A 67 -9.19 16.36 0.00
CA GLU A 67 -9.92 17.31 -0.86
C GLU A 67 -10.37 16.77 -2.24
N GLN A 68 -11.45 16.00 -2.27
CA GLN A 68 -12.48 16.35 -3.25
C GLN A 68 -13.32 17.44 -2.58
N PRO A 69 -13.19 18.73 -2.94
CA PRO A 69 -14.17 19.72 -2.49
C PRO A 69 -15.52 19.25 -3.03
N MET A 70 -16.48 19.01 -2.13
CA MET A 70 -17.86 18.82 -2.55
C MET A 70 -18.25 20.02 -3.41
N PRO A 71 -18.79 19.84 -4.64
CA PRO A 71 -19.45 20.94 -5.31
C PRO A 71 -20.66 21.29 -4.43
N ALA A 72 -20.63 22.47 -3.83
CA ALA A 72 -21.82 23.07 -3.25
C ALA A 72 -22.71 23.50 -4.42
N ASP A 73 -23.83 22.81 -4.59
CA ASP A 73 -24.99 23.28 -5.34
C ASP A 73 -26.21 23.21 -4.40
#